data_AF-M9R9I3-F1
#
_entry.id   AF-M9R9I3-F1
#
_cell.length_a   1.000
_cell.length_b   1.000
_cell.length_c   1.000
_cell.angle_alpha   90.00
_cell.angle_beta   90.00
_cell.angle_gamma   90.00
#
_symmetry.space_group_name_H-M   'P 1'
#
loop_
_entity.id
_entity.type
_entity.pdbx_description
1 polymer ?
#
loop_
_entity_poly.entity_id
_entity_poly.type
_entity_poly.pdbx_seq_one_letter_code
_entity_poly.pdbx_strand_id
1 'polypeptide(L)'
;MWRPATNAANSNPIRRRCSQTKIQIGDMQVITASDELFNHVDENLFMWSGSGSRSVSINIVFLIGFRETPAITLGITGIDSDCTNNLRFVLNVTEVKATEFTMEFKTWERTHIARASVSWQAIGAITLPEPTLPVGGYYA
;
A
#
# COMPACT_ATOMS: atom_id res chain seq x y z
N MET A 1 0.39 11.94 24.93
CA MET A 1 -0.67 10.90 24.91
C MET A 1 -1.67 11.25 23.81
N TRP A 2 -1.51 10.63 22.64
CA TRP A 2 -2.40 10.82 21.48
C TRP A 2 -3.75 10.15 21.78
N ARG A 3 -4.85 10.88 21.61
CA ARG A 3 -6.21 10.33 21.63
C ARG A 3 -6.67 10.24 20.17
N PRO A 4 -7.08 9.06 19.67
CA PRO A 4 -7.64 8.97 18.34
C PRO A 4 -8.95 9.76 18.32
N ALA A 5 -9.04 10.79 17.47
CA ALA A 5 -10.31 11.39 17.14
C ALA A 5 -11.12 10.36 16.33
N THR A 6 -12.20 9.86 16.92
CA THR A 6 -13.21 9.07 16.22
C THR A 6 -13.96 10.00 15.25
N ASN A 7 -13.40 10.16 14.07
CA ASN A 7 -14.13 10.48 12.85
C ASN A 7 -13.48 9.67 11.73
N ALA A 8 -13.63 8.35 11.83
CA ALA A 8 -13.50 7.49 10.66
C ALA A 8 -14.67 7.85 9.74
N ALA A 9 -14.44 8.77 8.82
CA ALA A 9 -15.26 8.83 7.62
C ALA A 9 -15.20 7.42 7.01
N ASN A 10 -16.31 6.69 7.12
CA ASN A 10 -16.56 5.36 6.57
C ASN A 10 -16.35 5.38 5.05
N SER A 11 -15.11 5.45 4.61
CA SER A 11 -14.71 5.14 3.25
C SER A 11 -14.16 3.73 3.29
N ASN A 12 -14.90 2.79 2.72
CA ASN A 12 -14.30 1.50 2.37
C ASN A 12 -12.99 1.78 1.64
N PRO A 13 -11.90 1.10 2.00
CA PRO A 13 -10.63 1.37 1.36
C PRO A 13 -10.78 1.14 -0.14
N ILE A 14 -10.37 2.12 -0.93
CA ILE A 14 -10.46 2.05 -2.39
C ILE A 14 -9.64 0.83 -2.82
N ARG A 15 -10.27 -0.15 -3.48
CA ARG A 15 -9.54 -1.32 -4.00
C ARG A 15 -8.81 -0.90 -5.27
N ARG A 16 -7.48 -0.72 -5.19
CA ARG A 16 -6.65 -0.43 -6.36
C ARG A 16 -5.90 -1.68 -6.82
N ARG A 17 -5.96 -1.95 -8.12
CA ARG A 17 -5.01 -2.82 -8.82
C ARG A 17 -3.99 -1.91 -9.52
N CYS A 18 -2.80 -1.82 -8.97
CA CYS A 18 -1.66 -1.18 -9.63
C CYS A 18 -0.85 -2.22 -10.42
N SER A 19 -0.03 -1.76 -11.37
CA SER A 19 0.95 -2.65 -12.02
C SER A 19 1.95 -3.15 -11.00
N GLN A 20 2.06 -4.47 -10.85
CA GLN A 20 2.93 -5.11 -9.86
C GLN A 20 4.07 -5.86 -10.56
N THR A 21 5.30 -5.61 -10.12
CA THR A 21 6.45 -6.42 -10.51
C THR A 21 6.66 -7.53 -9.49
N LYS A 22 6.73 -8.78 -9.97
CA LYS A 22 7.01 -9.95 -9.14
C LYS A 22 8.41 -10.49 -9.46
N ILE A 23 9.20 -10.72 -8.43
CA ILE A 23 10.45 -11.49 -8.48
C ILE A 23 10.28 -12.71 -7.57
N GLN A 24 10.59 -13.90 -8.07
CA GLN A 24 10.54 -15.13 -7.29
C GLN A 24 11.96 -15.70 -7.15
N ILE A 25 12.31 -16.11 -5.92
CA ILE A 25 13.61 -16.70 -5.57
C ILE A 25 13.32 -17.94 -4.72
N GLY A 26 13.37 -19.13 -5.33
CA GLY A 26 12.96 -20.35 -4.64
C GLY A 26 11.51 -20.26 -4.17
N ASP A 27 11.30 -20.54 -2.87
CA ASP A 27 10.01 -20.47 -2.17
C ASP A 27 9.70 -19.08 -1.59
N MET A 28 10.49 -18.06 -1.94
CA MET A 28 10.24 -16.66 -1.58
C MET A 28 9.81 -15.86 -2.82
N GLN A 29 8.90 -14.90 -2.64
CA GLN A 29 8.62 -13.89 -3.64
C GLN A 29 8.76 -12.48 -3.06
N VAL A 30 9.14 -11.55 -3.93
CA VAL A 30 9.14 -10.11 -3.70
C VAL A 30 8.17 -9.50 -4.71
N ILE A 31 7.20 -8.73 -4.23
CA ILE A 31 6.29 -7.94 -5.07
C ILE A 31 6.55 -6.47 -4.79
N THR A 32 6.73 -5.68 -5.84
CA THR A 32 6.88 -4.22 -5.74
C THR A 32 5.90 -3.51 -6.64
N ALA A 33 5.41 -2.36 -6.20
CA ALA A 33 4.74 -1.39 -7.07
C ALA A 33 4.89 0.02 -6.52
N SER A 34 4.59 1.00 -7.37
CA SER A 34 4.48 2.41 -7.00
C SER A 34 3.34 3.06 -7.76
N ASP A 35 2.65 3.99 -7.12
CA ASP A 35 1.52 4.71 -7.72
C ASP A 35 1.28 6.04 -6.99
N GLU A 36 0.50 6.93 -7.58
CA GLU A 36 -0.07 8.07 -6.88
C GLU A 36 -1.15 7.55 -5.91
N LEU A 37 -0.96 7.80 -4.62
CA LEU A 37 -1.90 7.39 -3.58
C LEU A 37 -3.17 8.23 -3.69
N PHE A 38 -3.02 9.54 -3.77
CA PHE A 38 -4.15 10.44 -3.97
C PHE A 38 -3.69 11.77 -4.60
N ASN A 39 -4.60 12.41 -5.33
CA ASN A 39 -4.54 13.80 -5.75
C ASN A 39 -5.85 14.47 -5.33
N HIS A 40 -5.76 15.36 -4.35
CA HIS A 40 -6.89 16.06 -3.75
C HIS A 40 -6.93 17.54 -4.14
N VAL A 41 -5.91 18.06 -4.83
CA VAL A 41 -5.91 19.47 -5.27
C VAL A 41 -6.83 19.68 -6.47
N ASP A 42 -6.87 18.75 -7.42
CA ASP A 42 -7.66 18.89 -8.65
C ASP A 42 -9.17 19.02 -8.38
N GLU A 43 -9.68 18.26 -7.42
CA GLU A 43 -11.09 18.24 -7.00
C GLU A 43 -11.34 18.96 -5.67
N ASN A 44 -10.32 19.65 -5.12
CA ASN A 44 -10.39 20.37 -3.84
C ASN A 44 -10.88 19.49 -2.65
N LEU A 45 -10.43 18.23 -2.61
CA LEU A 45 -10.82 17.22 -1.64
C LEU A 45 -10.12 17.40 -0.27
N PHE A 46 -10.56 16.64 0.73
CA PHE A 46 -10.32 16.92 2.15
C PHE A 46 -8.84 16.94 2.61
N MET A 47 -7.93 16.17 1.99
CA MET A 47 -6.49 16.27 2.28
C MET A 47 -5.91 17.63 1.88
N TRP A 48 -6.44 18.25 0.83
CA TRP A 48 -6.04 19.57 0.34
C TRP A 48 -6.85 20.72 0.96
N SER A 49 -8.14 20.56 1.20
CA SER A 49 -9.01 21.67 1.65
C SER A 49 -9.41 21.60 3.13
N GLY A 50 -9.34 20.43 3.74
CA GLY A 50 -9.80 20.19 5.10
C GLY A 50 -8.81 20.63 6.19
N SER A 51 -9.18 20.39 7.43
CA SER A 51 -8.33 20.55 8.62
C SER A 51 -8.66 19.47 9.65
N GLY A 52 -7.85 19.38 10.71
CA GLY A 52 -7.98 18.33 11.72
C GLY A 52 -7.53 16.96 11.19
N SER A 53 -7.87 15.90 11.93
CA SER A 53 -7.48 14.53 11.61
C SER A 53 -8.16 14.04 10.33
N ARG A 54 -7.36 13.63 9.36
CA ARG A 54 -7.81 13.20 8.03
C ARG A 54 -6.98 12.02 7.55
N SER A 55 -7.59 11.13 6.78
CA SER A 55 -6.91 9.94 6.27
C SER A 55 -7.43 9.50 4.91
N VAL A 56 -6.53 8.96 4.08
CA VAL A 56 -6.85 8.22 2.87
C VAL A 56 -6.40 6.78 3.06
N SER A 57 -7.30 5.83 2.78
CA SER A 57 -7.03 4.39 2.89
C SER A 57 -7.26 3.69 1.56
N ILE A 58 -6.29 2.89 1.12
CA ILE A 58 -6.35 2.12 -0.13
C ILE A 58 -6.04 0.67 0.16
N ASN A 59 -6.90 -0.22 -0.31
CA ASN A 59 -6.69 -1.65 -0.23
C ASN A 59 -5.96 -2.11 -1.50
N ILE A 60 -4.78 -2.67 -1.30
CA ILE A 60 -3.91 -3.21 -2.34
C ILE A 60 -4.09 -4.72 -2.36
N VAL A 61 -4.49 -5.25 -3.51
CA VAL A 61 -4.66 -6.69 -3.73
C VAL A 61 -3.46 -7.21 -4.51
N PHE A 62 -2.81 -8.25 -4.03
CA PHE A 62 -1.73 -8.90 -4.77
C PHE A 62 -2.29 -9.64 -5.98
N LEU A 63 -1.64 -9.50 -7.14
CA LEU A 63 -2.00 -10.27 -8.34
C LEU A 63 -1.71 -11.76 -8.15
N ILE A 64 -0.67 -12.07 -7.39
CA ILE A 64 -0.31 -13.43 -6.97
C ILE A 64 -0.08 -13.36 -5.46
N GLY A 65 -0.94 -14.04 -4.70
CA GLY A 65 -0.86 -14.06 -3.24
C GLY A 65 0.36 -14.80 -2.71
N PHE A 66 0.59 -14.65 -1.41
CA PHE A 66 1.59 -15.36 -0.63
C PHE A 66 0.99 -16.61 0.01
N ARG A 67 1.84 -17.49 0.56
CA ARG A 67 1.38 -18.62 1.38
C ARG A 67 0.90 -18.15 2.76
N GLU A 68 1.60 -17.17 3.33
CA GLU A 68 1.39 -16.60 4.66
C GLU A 68 1.44 -15.06 4.59
N THR A 69 1.12 -14.38 5.69
CA THR A 69 1.17 -12.92 5.77
C THR A 69 2.58 -12.40 5.46
N PRO A 70 2.78 -11.61 4.38
CA PRO A 70 4.10 -11.10 4.00
C PRO A 70 4.55 -9.94 4.90
N ALA A 71 5.85 -9.67 4.90
CA ALA A 71 6.41 -8.42 5.43
C ALA A 71 6.22 -7.30 4.39
N ILE A 72 5.68 -6.16 4.82
CA ILE A 72 5.41 -4.99 3.95
C ILE A 72 6.30 -3.83 4.35
N THR A 73 6.95 -3.20 3.38
CA THR A 73 7.64 -1.91 3.54
C THR A 73 7.01 -0.88 2.63
N LEU A 74 6.77 0.32 3.16
CA LEU A 74 6.26 1.46 2.41
C LEU A 74 7.34 2.54 2.28
N GLY A 75 7.28 3.30 1.20
CA GLY A 75 8.11 4.48 0.97
C GLY A 75 7.30 5.60 0.32
N ILE A 76 7.57 6.84 0.72
CA ILE A 76 7.07 8.02 0.00
C ILE A 76 7.97 8.26 -1.20
N THR A 77 7.39 8.33 -2.39
CA THR A 77 8.09 8.66 -3.63
C THR A 77 7.83 10.09 -4.10
N GLY A 78 6.78 10.73 -3.58
CA GLY A 78 6.49 12.14 -3.83
C GLY A 78 5.46 12.67 -2.85
N ILE A 79 5.60 13.95 -2.46
CA ILE A 79 4.63 14.66 -1.64
C ILE A 79 4.60 16.12 -2.08
N ASP A 80 3.40 16.63 -2.32
CA ASP A 80 3.14 18.02 -2.67
C ASP A 80 2.24 18.60 -1.57
N SER A 81 2.77 19.55 -0.80
CA SER A 81 2.09 20.13 0.35
C SER A 81 2.15 21.63 0.31
N ASP A 82 1.22 22.28 1.03
CA ASP A 82 1.33 23.72 1.24
C ASP A 82 2.66 24.09 1.93
N CYS A 83 3.15 25.31 1.69
CA CYS A 83 4.38 25.83 2.27
C CYS A 83 4.15 26.73 3.50
N THR A 84 2.91 26.85 3.96
CA THR A 84 2.48 27.77 5.02
C THR A 84 2.31 27.12 6.39
N ASN A 85 2.06 25.81 6.42
CA ASN A 85 1.86 25.02 7.64
C ASN A 85 2.90 23.90 7.71
N ASN A 86 3.24 23.43 8.92
CA ASN A 86 4.21 22.34 9.04
C ASN A 86 3.69 21.08 8.35
N LEU A 87 4.59 20.40 7.63
CA LEU A 87 4.32 19.10 7.04
C LEU A 87 4.20 18.04 8.14
N ARG A 88 3.02 17.45 8.27
CA ARG A 88 2.71 16.38 9.21
C ARG A 88 1.99 15.25 8.51
N PHE A 89 2.58 14.07 8.49
CA PHE A 89 1.91 12.89 8.00
C PHE A 89 2.42 11.62 8.68
N VAL A 90 1.61 10.56 8.59
CA VAL A 90 1.99 9.19 8.93
C VAL A 90 1.52 8.29 7.80
N LEU A 91 2.39 7.37 7.38
CA LEU A 91 2.07 6.33 6.41
C LEU A 91 2.13 4.98 7.12
N ASN A 92 1.02 4.26 7.14
CA ASN A 92 0.87 2.98 7.82
C ASN A 92 0.46 1.86 6.88
N VAL A 93 0.85 0.64 7.26
CA VAL A 93 0.28 -0.60 6.74
C VAL A 93 -0.66 -1.16 7.80
N THR A 94 -1.87 -1.55 7.41
CA THR A 94 -2.84 -2.23 8.26
C THR A 94 -3.45 -3.43 7.52
N GLU A 95 -4.14 -4.30 8.26
CA GLU A 95 -4.93 -5.40 7.70
C GLU A 95 -4.16 -6.31 6.73
N VAL A 96 -2.89 -6.61 7.03
CA VAL A 96 -2.03 -7.43 6.16
C VAL A 96 -2.52 -8.87 6.16
N LYS A 97 -2.80 -9.38 4.96
CA LYS A 97 -3.16 -10.77 4.68
C LYS A 97 -2.26 -11.31 3.57
N ALA A 98 -2.31 -12.62 3.34
CA ALA A 98 -1.57 -13.25 2.25
C ALA A 98 -1.99 -12.77 0.85
N THR A 99 -3.19 -12.17 0.70
CA THR A 99 -3.77 -11.76 -0.58
C THR A 99 -3.89 -10.25 -0.76
N GLU A 100 -3.83 -9.48 0.31
CA GLU A 100 -4.07 -8.03 0.30
C GLU A 100 -3.47 -7.35 1.54
N PHE A 101 -3.30 -6.03 1.47
CA PHE A 101 -3.04 -5.18 2.63
C PHE A 101 -3.70 -3.82 2.44
N THR A 102 -3.89 -3.08 3.52
CA THR A 102 -4.42 -1.71 3.47
C THR A 102 -3.29 -0.73 3.76
N MET A 103 -3.12 0.25 2.87
CA MET A 103 -2.23 1.39 3.07
C MET A 103 -3.07 2.56 3.58
N GLU A 104 -2.60 3.22 4.63
CA GLU A 104 -3.28 4.37 5.22
C GLU A 104 -2.32 5.55 5.32
N PHE A 105 -2.69 6.67 4.70
CA PHE A 105 -2.00 7.94 4.84
C PHE A 105 -2.82 8.86 5.72
N LYS A 106 -2.21 9.38 6.79
CA LYS A 106 -2.84 10.27 7.77
C LYS A 106 -2.18 11.63 7.78
N THR A 107 -2.96 12.66 7.98
CA THR A 107 -2.51 14.02 8.31
C THR A 107 -3.41 14.65 9.38
N TRP A 108 -2.97 15.74 10.00
CA TRP A 108 -3.71 16.40 11.07
C TRP A 108 -3.45 17.91 11.12
N GLU A 109 -4.22 18.58 11.98
CA GLU A 109 -4.24 20.04 12.14
C GLU A 109 -4.48 20.76 10.81
N ARG A 110 -3.74 21.85 10.57
CA ARG A 110 -3.83 22.70 9.39
C ARG A 110 -2.90 22.26 8.24
N THR A 111 -2.40 21.03 8.25
CA THR A 111 -1.52 20.56 7.17
C THR A 111 -2.35 20.36 5.90
N HIS A 112 -2.02 21.02 4.78
CA HIS A 112 -2.69 20.75 3.50
C HIS A 112 -1.76 19.99 2.56
N ILE A 113 -2.23 18.85 2.05
CA ILE A 113 -1.47 17.96 1.15
C ILE A 113 -2.26 17.84 -0.15
N ALA A 114 -1.68 18.36 -1.22
CA ALA A 114 -2.28 18.35 -2.55
C ALA A 114 -2.30 16.94 -3.12
N ARG A 115 -1.16 16.23 -3.04
CA ARG A 115 -0.99 14.86 -3.54
C ARG A 115 0.14 14.13 -2.83
N ALA A 116 0.06 12.82 -2.84
CA ALA A 116 1.12 11.94 -2.36
C ALA A 116 1.26 10.73 -3.26
N SER A 117 2.50 10.34 -3.53
CA SER A 117 2.86 9.13 -4.26
C SER A 117 3.67 8.21 -3.35
N VAL A 118 3.46 6.91 -3.52
CA VAL A 118 4.01 5.88 -2.65
C VAL A 118 4.60 4.74 -3.48
N SER A 119 5.63 4.11 -2.94
CA SER A 119 6.09 2.79 -3.36
C SER A 119 5.88 1.82 -2.22
N TRP A 120 5.65 0.56 -2.54
CA TRP A 120 5.60 -0.51 -1.57
C TRP A 120 6.33 -1.76 -2.05
N GLN A 121 6.81 -2.53 -1.09
CA GLN A 121 7.43 -3.83 -1.29
C GLN A 121 6.79 -4.83 -0.33
N ALA A 122 6.42 -6.00 -0.84
CA ALA A 122 5.97 -7.14 -0.06
C ALA A 122 6.95 -8.30 -0.25
N ILE A 123 7.40 -8.90 0.85
CA ILE A 123 8.31 -10.06 0.85
C ILE A 123 7.68 -11.17 1.68
N GLY A 124 7.63 -12.38 1.14
CA GLY A 124 7.07 -13.52 1.86
C GLY A 124 7.22 -14.84 1.13
N ALA A 125 6.88 -15.91 1.84
CA ALA A 125 6.91 -17.27 1.32
C ALA A 125 5.75 -17.52 0.34
N ILE A 126 6.00 -18.40 -0.62
CA ILE A 126 5.01 -18.93 -1.55
C ILE A 126 4.97 -20.46 -1.48
N THR A 127 3.89 -21.03 -1.98
CA THR A 127 3.86 -22.46 -2.27
C THR A 127 4.51 -22.68 -3.62
N LEU A 128 5.59 -23.46 -3.65
CA LEU A 128 6.18 -23.91 -4.90
C LEU A 128 5.16 -24.83 -5.61
N PRO A 129 4.94 -24.65 -6.92
CA PRO A 129 4.29 -25.71 -7.68
C PRO A 129 5.13 -26.98 -7.57
N GLU A 130 4.49 -28.14 -7.43
CA GLU A 130 5.23 -29.40 -7.38
C GLU A 130 6.18 -29.51 -8.57
N PRO A 131 7.42 -29.98 -8.36
CA PRO A 131 8.33 -30.23 -9.45
C PRO A 131 7.68 -31.24 -10.39
N THR A 132 7.33 -30.81 -11.60
CA THR A 132 6.87 -31.73 -12.63
C THR A 132 8.04 -32.65 -12.95
N LEU A 133 8.02 -33.88 -12.44
CA LEU A 133 8.94 -34.92 -12.89
C LEU A 133 8.74 -35.05 -14.40
N PRO A 134 9.81 -35.11 -15.22
CA PRO A 134 9.66 -35.39 -16.63
C PRO A 134 8.95 -36.74 -16.78
N VAL A 135 7.75 -36.71 -17.35
CA VAL A 135 6.97 -37.91 -17.63
C VAL A 135 7.67 -38.64 -18.77
N GLY A 136 8.38 -39.71 -18.44
CA GLY A 136 8.88 -40.70 -19.41
C GLY A 136 10.23 -40.35 -20.04
N GLY A 137 11.30 -40.85 -19.42
CA GLY A 137 12.59 -41.05 -20.07
C GLY A 137 13.17 -42.36 -19.55
N TYR A 138 12.63 -43.48 -20.02
CA TYR A 138 13.28 -44.78 -19.78
C TYR A 138 14.62 -44.75 -20.51
N TYR A 139 15.70 -44.95 -19.75
CA TYR A 139 17.01 -45.29 -20.29
C TYR A 139 16.88 -46.58 -21.11
N ALA A 140 17.37 -46.54 -22.35
CA ALA A 140 17.56 -47.71 -23.21
C ALA A 140 18.86 -48.43 -22.86
#